data_AF-A0A8H4IZU0-F1
#
_entry.id   AF-A0A8H4IZU0-F1
#
_cell.length_a   1.000
_cell.length_b   1.000
_cell.length_c   1.000
_cell.angle_alpha   90.00
_cell.angle_beta   90.00
_cell.angle_gamma   90.00
#
_symmetry.space_group_name_H-M   'P 1'
#
loop_
_entity.id
_entity.type
_entity.pdbx_description
1 polymer ?
#
loop_
_entity_poly.entity_id
_entity_poly.type
_entity_poly.pdbx_seq_one_letter_code
_entity_poly.pdbx_strand_id
1 'polypeptide(L)'
;MSANNKPKAPANRATNSYVPSYQAPPEPPAPLPTPKVENKIEVPATMNVTTMTDLVDRIQENASILFPASPRLKVSTALAPSGLLCHGIVVGPKNEESKTSRYKVLLKGPGVPGVKSEPGRGRREALVGLLEEVERRVGKEMLGS
;
A
#
# COMPACT_ATOMS: atom_id res chain seq x y z
N MET A 1 -70.27 68.99 63.59
CA MET A 1 -70.05 70.10 62.66
C MET A 1 -68.67 69.95 62.01
N SER A 2 -68.56 70.39 60.75
CA SER A 2 -67.34 70.57 59.93
C SER A 2 -66.73 69.30 59.30
N ALA A 3 -66.87 69.04 57.98
CA ALA A 3 -66.28 69.73 56.81
C ALA A 3 -64.74 69.60 56.78
N ASN A 4 -64.01 69.32 55.70
CA ASN A 4 -64.24 69.04 54.28
C ASN A 4 -62.84 68.70 53.68
N ASN A 5 -62.82 68.15 52.46
CA ASN A 5 -61.78 68.29 51.40
C ASN A 5 -61.17 66.99 50.83
N LYS A 6 -61.65 66.67 49.61
CA LYS A 6 -60.99 65.94 48.50
C LYS A 6 -59.70 66.68 48.03
N PRO A 7 -58.85 66.20 47.08
CA PRO A 7 -59.11 65.19 46.05
C PRO A 7 -57.96 64.24 45.58
N LYS A 8 -58.37 63.25 44.77
CA LYS A 8 -57.73 62.63 43.58
C LYS A 8 -56.23 62.28 43.61
N ALA A 9 -55.96 60.99 43.38
CA ALA A 9 -55.24 60.53 42.18
C ALA A 9 -55.54 59.03 41.93
N PRO A 10 -55.90 58.61 40.70
CA PRO A 10 -55.94 57.20 40.32
C PRO A 10 -54.60 56.82 39.66
N ALA A 11 -54.05 55.65 39.98
CA ALA A 11 -52.99 55.09 39.14
C ALA A 11 -53.04 53.57 39.17
N ASN A 12 -53.56 53.03 38.07
CA ASN A 12 -53.45 51.65 37.60
C ASN A 12 -52.11 51.02 38.00
N ARG A 13 -52.15 49.95 38.81
CA ARG A 13 -51.01 49.04 38.94
C ARG A 13 -51.22 47.90 37.94
N ALA A 14 -50.88 48.19 36.69
CA ALA A 14 -50.69 47.20 35.65
C ALA A 14 -49.51 46.29 36.03
N THR A 15 -49.74 44.99 35.93
CA THR A 15 -48.75 43.92 36.01
C THR A 15 -47.69 44.11 34.92
N ASN A 16 -46.42 44.21 35.30
CA ASN A 16 -45.30 44.09 34.35
C ASN A 16 -44.37 42.98 34.84
N SER A 17 -44.64 41.78 34.34
CA SER A 17 -43.71 40.64 34.33
C SER A 17 -42.57 40.95 33.38
N TYR A 18 -41.41 41.31 33.91
CA TYR A 18 -40.18 41.41 33.12
C TYR A 18 -39.54 40.03 33.04
N VAL A 19 -39.64 39.38 31.88
CA VAL A 19 -38.82 38.21 31.54
C VAL A 19 -37.81 38.68 30.50
N PRO A 20 -36.49 38.63 30.77
CA PRO A 20 -35.51 38.91 29.73
C PRO A 20 -35.60 37.82 28.67
N SER A 21 -36.01 38.17 27.45
CA SER A 21 -35.95 37.28 26.30
C SER A 21 -34.47 37.02 25.97
N TYR A 22 -33.96 35.85 26.36
CA TYR A 22 -32.62 35.43 25.95
C TYR A 22 -32.63 35.19 24.44
N GLN A 23 -31.89 36.01 23.69
CA GLN A 23 -31.68 35.81 22.27
C GLN A 23 -30.31 35.16 22.09
N ALA A 24 -30.28 33.92 21.61
CA ALA A 24 -29.04 33.20 21.39
C ALA A 24 -28.17 33.94 20.35
N PRO A 25 -26.83 33.98 20.51
CA PRO A 25 -25.96 34.56 19.51
C PRO A 25 -26.15 33.87 18.14
N PRO A 26 -26.07 34.61 17.02
CA PRO A 26 -26.14 34.00 15.70
C PRO A 26 -25.01 32.98 15.53
N GLU A 27 -25.31 31.85 14.89
CA GLU A 27 -24.32 30.80 14.64
C GLU A 27 -23.15 31.36 13.82
N PRO A 28 -21.90 30.97 14.14
CA PRO A 28 -20.74 31.40 13.39
C PRO A 28 -20.84 30.88 11.95
N PRO A 29 -20.40 31.67 10.95
CA PRO A 29 -20.44 31.24 9.56
C PRO A 29 -19.63 29.96 9.37
N ALA A 30 -20.16 29.05 8.56
CA ALA A 30 -19.51 27.76 8.27
C ALA A 30 -18.07 27.98 7.76
N PRO A 31 -17.10 27.16 8.18
CA PRO A 31 -15.73 27.28 7.71
C PRO A 31 -15.67 27.07 6.20
N LEU A 32 -14.90 27.92 5.52
CA LEU A 32 -14.70 27.84 4.07
C LEU A 32 -14.19 26.44 3.68
N PRO A 33 -14.65 25.86 2.56
CA PRO A 33 -14.17 24.57 2.11
C PRO A 33 -12.67 24.65 1.86
N THR A 34 -11.91 23.76 2.52
CA THR A 34 -10.47 23.60 2.30
C THR A 34 -10.19 23.39 0.82
N PRO A 35 -9.26 24.14 0.20
CA PRO A 35 -8.92 23.93 -1.20
C PRO A 35 -8.42 22.50 -1.36
N LYS A 36 -9.07 21.73 -2.23
CA LYS A 36 -8.53 20.48 -2.74
C LYS A 36 -7.27 20.83 -3.51
N VAL A 37 -6.12 20.75 -2.85
CA VAL A 37 -4.83 20.72 -3.54
C VAL A 37 -4.80 19.39 -4.27
N GLU A 38 -5.27 19.38 -5.52
CA GLU A 38 -4.94 18.31 -6.45
C GLU A 38 -3.43 18.37 -6.65
N ASN A 39 -2.71 17.52 -5.90
CA ASN A 39 -1.32 17.22 -6.18
C ASN A 39 -1.25 16.60 -7.58
N LYS A 40 -1.17 17.44 -8.61
CA LYS A 40 -0.73 17.09 -9.95
C LYS A 40 0.76 16.82 -9.87
N ILE A 41 1.12 15.69 -9.27
CA ILE A 41 2.44 15.11 -9.49
C ILE A 41 2.40 14.61 -10.93
N GLU A 42 2.97 15.39 -11.84
CA GLU A 42 3.29 14.92 -13.18
C GLU A 42 4.32 13.79 -13.03
N VAL A 43 3.83 12.55 -12.99
CA VAL A 43 4.70 11.38 -13.01
C VAL A 43 5.40 11.40 -14.37
N PRO A 44 6.73 11.54 -14.44
CA PRO A 44 7.44 11.55 -15.71
C PRO A 44 7.09 10.28 -16.49
N ALA A 45 6.82 10.42 -17.78
CA ALA A 45 6.38 9.34 -18.69
C ALA A 45 7.35 8.15 -18.78
N THR A 46 8.52 8.25 -18.15
CA THR A 46 9.56 7.22 -18.05
C THR A 46 9.69 6.64 -16.64
N MET A 47 8.60 6.61 -15.87
CA MET A 47 8.55 5.72 -14.71
C MET A 47 8.52 4.28 -15.23
N ASN A 48 9.70 3.66 -15.36
CA ASN A 48 9.82 2.24 -15.65
C ASN A 48 9.26 1.47 -14.45
N VAL A 49 7.95 1.26 -14.45
CA VAL A 49 7.28 0.39 -13.48
C VAL A 49 7.70 -1.03 -13.82
N THR A 50 8.75 -1.52 -13.16
CA THR A 50 9.12 -2.94 -13.28
C THR A 50 8.05 -3.78 -12.62
N THR A 51 7.24 -4.43 -13.44
CA THR A 51 6.18 -5.32 -13.00
C THR A 51 6.77 -6.65 -12.54
N MET A 52 5.95 -7.46 -11.87
CA MET A 52 6.41 -8.79 -11.44
C MET A 52 6.70 -9.73 -12.61
N THR A 53 5.98 -9.55 -13.72
CA THR A 53 6.19 -10.30 -14.95
C THR A 53 7.55 -9.96 -15.57
N ASP A 54 7.89 -8.68 -15.66
CA ASP A 54 9.20 -8.25 -16.19
C ASP A 54 10.37 -8.85 -15.41
N LEU A 55 10.23 -8.98 -14.09
CA LEU A 55 11.24 -9.63 -13.25
C LEU A 55 11.32 -11.12 -13.54
N VAL A 56 10.19 -11.81 -13.67
CA VAL A 56 10.15 -13.25 -14.00
C VAL A 56 10.78 -13.51 -15.37
N ASP A 57 10.44 -12.71 -16.37
CA ASP A 57 10.94 -12.87 -17.74
C ASP A 57 12.46 -12.66 -17.80
N ARG A 58 12.99 -11.59 -17.19
CA ARG A 58 14.44 -11.35 -17.12
C ARG A 58 15.18 -12.44 -16.37
N ILE A 59 14.64 -12.92 -15.25
CA ILE A 59 15.23 -14.03 -14.50
C ILE A 59 15.27 -15.29 -15.37
N GLN A 60 14.20 -15.57 -16.10
CA GLN A 60 14.11 -16.76 -16.96
C GLN A 60 15.08 -16.68 -18.14
N GLU A 61 15.19 -15.51 -18.80
CA GLU A 61 16.16 -15.24 -19.86
C GLU A 61 17.60 -15.44 -19.35
N ASN A 62 17.97 -14.79 -18.25
CA ASN A 62 19.31 -14.93 -17.70
C ASN A 62 19.60 -16.35 -17.18
N ALA A 63 18.59 -17.03 -16.60
CA ALA A 63 18.76 -18.41 -16.16
C ALA A 63 18.91 -19.41 -17.32
N SER A 64 18.39 -19.09 -18.51
CA SER A 64 18.55 -19.93 -19.71
C SER A 64 20.02 -20.02 -20.15
N ILE A 65 20.81 -18.99 -19.85
CA ILE A 65 22.25 -18.97 -20.08
C ILE A 65 22.97 -19.95 -19.14
N LEU A 66 22.60 -19.93 -17.85
CA LEU A 66 23.20 -20.80 -16.82
C LEU A 66 22.78 -22.27 -16.95
N PHE A 67 21.59 -22.52 -17.50
CA PHE A 67 20.99 -23.86 -17.59
C PHE A 67 20.47 -24.15 -19.02
N PRO A 68 21.35 -24.18 -20.04
CA PRO A 68 20.95 -24.32 -21.44
C PRO A 68 20.33 -25.70 -21.74
N ALA A 69 20.71 -26.72 -20.96
CA ALA A 69 20.14 -28.07 -21.03
C ALA A 69 18.77 -28.20 -20.34
N SER A 70 18.10 -27.11 -20.00
CA SER A 70 16.78 -27.12 -19.35
C SER A 70 15.78 -26.31 -20.18
N PRO A 71 15.09 -26.91 -21.15
CA PRO A 71 14.27 -26.18 -22.13
C PRO A 71 12.99 -25.54 -21.55
N ARG A 72 12.67 -25.81 -20.27
CA ARG A 72 11.44 -25.37 -19.59
C ARG A 72 11.72 -24.87 -18.18
N LEU A 73 12.58 -23.86 -18.09
CA LEU A 73 12.78 -23.13 -16.84
C LEU A 73 11.49 -22.41 -16.43
N LYS A 74 11.22 -22.40 -15.13
CA LYS A 74 10.16 -21.62 -14.52
C LYS A 74 10.70 -20.89 -13.30
N VAL A 75 10.22 -19.67 -13.09
CA VAL A 75 10.52 -18.89 -11.90
C VAL A 75 9.31 -18.93 -10.97
N SER A 76 9.56 -19.11 -9.68
CA SER A 76 8.51 -19.09 -8.67
C SER A 76 9.02 -18.50 -7.36
N THR A 77 8.11 -18.29 -6.42
CA THR A 77 8.45 -17.92 -5.05
C THR A 77 8.04 -19.04 -4.11
N ALA A 78 8.86 -19.31 -3.10
CA ALA A 78 8.62 -20.34 -2.12
C ALA A 78 8.82 -19.78 -0.71
N LEU A 79 7.85 -20.03 0.17
CA LEU A 79 7.96 -19.72 1.58
C LEU A 79 8.76 -20.84 2.27
N ALA A 80 9.73 -20.47 3.10
CA ALA A 80 10.44 -21.42 3.95
C ALA A 80 9.46 -22.12 4.91
N PRO A 81 9.74 -23.36 5.36
CA PRO A 81 8.85 -24.08 6.28
C PRO A 81 8.55 -23.34 7.59
N SER A 82 9.48 -22.49 8.05
CA SER A 82 9.29 -21.62 9.21
C SER A 82 8.25 -20.52 8.99
N GLY A 83 7.87 -20.24 7.75
CA GLY A 83 6.97 -19.15 7.36
C GLY A 83 7.59 -17.75 7.47
N LEU A 84 8.87 -17.65 7.84
CA LEU A 84 9.56 -16.38 8.11
C LEU A 84 10.26 -15.80 6.88
N LEU A 85 10.65 -16.65 5.94
CA LEU A 85 11.44 -16.25 4.78
C LEU A 85 10.73 -16.62 3.49
N CYS A 86 10.73 -15.70 2.53
CA CYS A 86 10.35 -15.94 1.16
C CYS A 86 11.62 -16.03 0.30
N HIS A 87 11.63 -16.96 -0.64
CA HIS A 87 12.73 -17.15 -1.59
C HIS A 87 12.20 -17.09 -3.01
N GLY A 88 12.93 -16.43 -3.90
CA GLY A 88 12.81 -16.67 -5.34
C GLY A 88 13.51 -17.98 -5.69
N ILE A 89 12.89 -18.79 -6.54
CA ILE A 89 13.48 -20.04 -7.04
C ILE A 89 13.36 -20.13 -8.56
N VAL A 90 14.40 -20.65 -9.19
CA VAL A 90 14.36 -21.15 -10.57
C VAL A 90 14.23 -22.66 -10.51
N VAL A 91 13.23 -23.19 -11.21
CA VAL A 91 12.97 -24.62 -11.29
C VAL A 91 13.03 -25.10 -12.73
N GLY A 92 13.56 -26.29 -12.93
CA GLY A 92 13.66 -26.93 -14.24
C GLY A 92 13.09 -28.35 -14.20
N PRO A 93 12.92 -29.01 -15.35
CA PRO A 93 12.47 -30.39 -15.40
C PRO A 93 13.45 -31.30 -14.65
N LYS A 94 12.93 -32.26 -13.87
CA LYS A 94 13.75 -33.24 -13.15
C LYS A 94 14.20 -34.38 -14.08
N ASN A 95 13.33 -34.80 -15.00
CA ASN A 95 13.59 -35.75 -16.07
C ASN A 95 13.09 -35.14 -17.38
N GLU A 96 13.90 -35.16 -18.43
CA GLU A 96 13.48 -34.66 -19.76
C GLU A 96 12.45 -35.58 -20.43
N GLU A 97 12.49 -36.90 -20.14
CA GLU A 97 11.63 -37.90 -20.79
C GLU A 97 10.28 -38.13 -20.10
N SER A 98 10.14 -37.81 -18.81
CA SER A 98 8.90 -38.13 -18.09
C SER A 98 7.90 -36.99 -18.19
N LYS A 99 6.73 -37.25 -18.80
CA LYS A 99 5.58 -36.33 -18.81
C LYS A 99 4.97 -36.05 -17.41
N THR A 100 5.51 -36.67 -16.34
CA THR A 100 4.85 -36.75 -15.02
C THR A 100 5.71 -36.33 -13.80
N SER A 101 7.03 -36.11 -13.88
CA SER A 101 7.82 -35.71 -12.69
C SER A 101 8.29 -34.25 -12.66
N ARG A 102 7.48 -33.47 -11.94
CA ARG A 102 7.82 -32.59 -10.80
C ARG A 102 9.21 -31.94 -10.87
N TYR A 103 9.19 -30.67 -11.26
CA TYR A 103 10.31 -29.75 -11.32
C TYR A 103 11.32 -29.90 -10.16
N LYS A 104 12.62 -29.77 -10.47
CA LYS A 104 13.69 -29.63 -9.47
C LYS A 104 14.08 -28.16 -9.32
N VAL A 105 14.47 -27.75 -8.12
CA VAL A 105 15.06 -26.42 -7.90
C VAL A 105 16.48 -26.42 -8.46
N LEU A 106 16.74 -25.53 -9.41
CA LEU A 106 18.06 -25.32 -10.02
C LEU A 106 18.82 -24.22 -9.31
N LEU A 107 18.11 -23.16 -8.92
CA LEU A 107 18.66 -22.02 -8.23
C LEU A 107 17.69 -21.51 -7.17
N LYS A 108 18.24 -21.10 -6.03
CA LYS A 108 17.52 -20.49 -4.93
C LYS A 108 18.17 -19.14 -4.64
N GLY A 109 17.37 -18.08 -4.68
CA GLY A 109 17.79 -16.73 -4.31
C GLY A 109 17.88 -16.53 -2.79
N PRO A 110 18.38 -15.38 -2.35
CA PRO A 110 18.46 -15.04 -0.93
C PRO A 110 17.08 -15.09 -0.26
N GLY A 111 17.08 -15.33 1.05
CA GLY A 111 15.85 -15.30 1.85
C GLY A 111 15.52 -13.90 2.28
N VAL A 112 14.34 -13.41 1.90
CA VAL A 112 13.83 -12.13 2.38
C VAL A 112 12.77 -12.36 3.46
N PRO A 113 12.66 -11.49 4.48
CA PRO A 113 11.60 -11.57 5.47
C PRO A 113 10.23 -11.59 4.81
N GLY A 114 9.48 -12.68 5.01
CA GLY A 114 8.09 -12.79 4.58
C GLY A 114 7.23 -11.89 5.45
N VAL A 115 6.88 -10.71 4.95
CA VAL A 115 5.94 -9.83 5.64
C VAL A 115 4.56 -10.49 5.60
N LYS A 116 4.14 -11.14 6.69
CA LYS A 116 2.84 -11.84 6.77
C LYS A 116 1.65 -10.93 6.44
N SER A 117 1.76 -9.64 6.77
CA SER A 117 0.76 -8.63 6.46
C SER A 117 0.78 -8.16 5.00
N GLU A 118 1.89 -8.35 4.28
CA GLU A 118 2.09 -7.91 2.89
C GLU A 118 2.84 -8.97 2.07
N PRO A 119 2.20 -10.12 1.77
CA PRO A 119 2.86 -11.21 1.05
C PRO A 119 3.32 -10.79 -0.36
N GLY A 120 2.66 -9.83 -1.00
CA GLY A 120 3.07 -9.31 -2.30
C GLY A 120 4.44 -8.62 -2.28
N ARG A 121 4.72 -7.86 -1.21
CA ARG A 121 6.00 -7.17 -1.04
C ARG A 121 7.15 -8.16 -0.84
N GLY A 122 6.97 -9.14 0.05
CA GLY A 122 7.98 -10.18 0.28
C GLY A 122 8.26 -11.04 -0.96
N ARG A 123 7.24 -11.32 -1.79
CA ARG A 123 7.45 -12.01 -3.08
C ARG A 123 8.25 -11.16 -4.06
N ARG A 124 7.95 -9.86 -4.15
CA ARG A 124 8.68 -8.94 -5.02
C ARG A 124 10.15 -8.84 -4.64
N GLU A 125 10.43 -8.61 -3.37
CA GLU A 125 11.81 -8.54 -2.85
C GLU A 125 12.57 -9.86 -3.07
N ALA A 126 11.90 -11.00 -2.92
CA ALA A 126 12.50 -12.31 -3.18
C ALA A 126 12.89 -12.51 -4.65
N LEU A 127 12.07 -12.00 -5.58
CA LEU A 127 12.35 -12.05 -7.01
C LEU A 127 13.48 -11.08 -7.40
N VAL A 128 13.52 -9.88 -6.82
CA VAL A 128 14.63 -8.94 -7.04
C VAL A 128 15.95 -9.55 -6.58
N GLY A 129 16.00 -10.12 -5.37
CA GLY A 129 17.21 -10.77 -4.88
C GLY A 129 17.62 -12.00 -5.70
N LEU A 130 16.66 -12.71 -6.31
CA LEU A 130 16.97 -13.80 -7.24
C LEU A 130 17.57 -13.26 -8.55
N LEU A 131 17.04 -12.15 -9.09
CA LEU A 131 17.57 -11.53 -10.31
C LEU A 131 19.04 -11.13 -10.14
N GLU A 132 19.36 -10.43 -9.05
CA GLU A 132 20.74 -10.02 -8.74
C GLU A 132 21.67 -11.23 -8.63
N GLU A 133 21.22 -12.31 -7.99
CA GLU A 133 21.99 -13.54 -7.85
C GLU A 133 22.23 -14.24 -9.19
N VAL A 134 21.22 -14.24 -10.08
CA VAL A 134 21.35 -14.80 -11.43
C VAL A 134 22.31 -13.96 -12.27
N GLU A 135 22.14 -12.64 -12.30
CA GLU A 135 23.00 -11.72 -13.05
C GLU A 135 24.46 -11.84 -12.60
N ARG A 136 24.69 -11.95 -11.29
CA ARG A 136 26.02 -12.19 -10.72
C ARG A 136 26.63 -13.50 -11.21
N ARG A 137 25.86 -14.57 -11.33
CA ARG A 137 26.34 -15.87 -11.84
C ARG A 137 26.58 -15.83 -13.34
N VAL A 138 25.68 -15.22 -14.11
CA VAL A 138 25.84 -15.03 -15.56
C VAL A 138 27.09 -14.21 -15.84
N GLY A 139 27.31 -13.13 -15.10
CA GLY A 139 28.52 -12.32 -15.20
C GLY A 139 29.79 -13.14 -14.98
N LYS A 140 29.80 -14.04 -13.99
CA LYS A 140 30.94 -14.94 -13.75
C LYS A 140 31.14 -15.95 -14.88
N GLU A 141 30.07 -16.54 -15.38
CA GLU A 141 30.13 -17.55 -16.44
C GLU A 141 30.58 -16.93 -17.78
N MET A 142 30.12 -15.72 -18.09
CA MET A 142 30.46 -15.00 -19.32
C MET A 142 31.84 -14.34 -19.30
N LEU A 143 32.26 -13.82 -18.14
CA LEU A 143 33.52 -13.07 -18.01
C LEU A 143 34.69 -13.92 -17.49
N GLY A 144 34.48 -15.22 -17.27
CA GLY A 144 35.55 -16.20 -17.04
C GLY A 144 36.44 -15.90 -15.83
N SER A 145 35.84 -15.49 -14.70
CA SER A 145 36.57 -15.18 -13.45
C SER A 145 36.74 -16.40 -12.54
#